data_AF-A0A0T2IFP3-F1
#
_entry.id   AF-A0A0T2IFP3-F1
#
_cell.length_a   1.000
_cell.length_b   1.000
_cell.length_c   1.000
_cell.angle_alpha   90.00
_cell.angle_beta   90.00
_cell.angle_gamma   90.00
#
_symmetry.space_group_name_H-M   'P 1'
#
loop_
_entity.id
_entity.type
_entity.pdbx_description
1 polymer ?
#
loop_
_entity_poly.entity_id
_entity_poly.type
_entity_poly.pdbx_seq_one_letter_code
_entity_poly.pdbx_strand_id
1 'polypeptide(L)'
;MPDAVASLRALAELPGVPERISAAREACERLRWHEALRRRIPEASAESRVRGAQASAALEGATVPLELVRDVMRGAAAWPLEPDPVERVARGVVQATAESEHVRSLVATAPLQALARLHVAAASGLVEDAQLGRPRLHGEDCEELVDLGPAPSAAALRARLDGVVGLLAAGAKGAQVPALVVAAVVHAEVATMRPFVRGNGVVARALERAVVQALGLDPTGVAVTEAGHAAQGGPAYLGALAAYGTGTREGVGLWLEHCAAALVAGAEQGEQVCDAVRAGRLS
;
A
#
# COMPACT_ATOMS: atom_id res chain seq x y z
N MET A 1 -11.28 16.83 17.57
CA MET A 1 -10.66 15.51 17.39
C MET A 1 -9.52 15.40 18.39
N PRO A 2 -9.21 14.21 18.94
CA PRO A 2 -7.93 14.01 19.63
C PRO A 2 -6.81 14.56 18.74
N ASP A 3 -5.75 15.07 19.34
CA ASP A 3 -4.58 15.48 18.56
C ASP A 3 -4.00 14.24 17.86
N ALA A 4 -4.25 14.12 16.55
CA ALA A 4 -3.82 12.97 15.76
C ALA A 4 -2.31 12.75 15.86
N VAL A 5 -1.53 13.82 16.03
CA VAL A 5 -0.09 13.75 16.28
C VAL A 5 0.19 13.04 17.61
N ALA A 6 -0.48 13.45 18.69
CA ALA A 6 -0.33 12.81 20.00
C ALA A 6 -0.75 11.33 19.97
N SER A 7 -1.86 11.00 19.30
CA SER A 7 -2.29 9.60 19.13
C SER A 7 -1.25 8.77 18.38
N LEU A 8 -0.73 9.27 17.26
CA LEU A 8 0.28 8.55 16.48
C LEU A 8 1.61 8.39 17.23
N ARG A 9 2.01 9.38 18.05
CA ARG A 9 3.19 9.25 18.93
C ARG A 9 2.99 8.16 19.98
N ALA A 10 1.83 8.12 20.63
CA ALA A 10 1.53 7.08 21.60
C ALA A 10 1.56 5.67 20.98
N LEU A 11 1.16 5.54 19.70
CA LEU A 11 1.28 4.28 18.96
C LEU A 11 2.73 3.91 18.66
N ALA A 12 3.59 4.90 18.36
CA ALA A 12 5.02 4.67 18.12
C ALA A 12 5.78 4.20 19.38
N GLU A 13 5.23 4.44 20.56
CA GLU A 13 5.80 4.11 21.87
C GLU A 13 5.29 2.78 22.44
N LEU A 14 4.45 2.05 21.70
CA LEU A 14 3.98 0.74 22.13
C LEU A 14 5.16 -0.23 22.35
N PRO A 15 5.07 -1.17 23.32
CA PRO A 15 6.16 -2.10 23.61
C PRO A 15 6.68 -2.81 22.35
N GLY A 16 7.99 -2.77 22.11
CA GLY A 16 8.63 -3.41 20.96
C GLY A 16 8.51 -2.64 19.63
N VAL A 17 7.62 -1.66 19.51
CA VAL A 17 7.42 -0.88 18.28
C VAL A 17 8.60 0.06 17.96
N PRO A 18 9.22 0.78 18.92
CA PRO A 18 10.38 1.63 18.64
C PRO A 18 11.53 0.91 17.95
N GLU A 19 11.87 -0.31 18.38
CA GLU A 19 12.95 -1.11 17.81
C GLU A 19 12.63 -1.51 16.36
N ARG A 20 11.37 -1.85 16.09
CA ARG A 20 10.88 -2.21 14.76
C ARG A 20 10.87 -1.02 13.82
N ILE A 21 10.46 0.16 14.30
CA ILE A 21 10.55 1.42 13.54
C ILE A 21 12.02 1.70 13.17
N SER A 22 12.96 1.54 14.10
CA SER A 22 14.39 1.78 13.81
C SER A 22 14.90 0.81 12.76
N ALA A 23 14.60 -0.49 12.89
CA ALA A 23 15.04 -1.51 11.93
C ALA A 23 14.52 -1.22 10.51
N ALA A 24 13.26 -0.84 10.38
CA ALA A 24 12.67 -0.49 9.11
C ALA A 24 13.28 0.78 8.49
N ARG A 25 13.54 1.82 9.31
CA ARG A 25 14.25 3.03 8.88
C ARG A 25 15.67 2.72 8.41
N GLU A 26 16.41 1.91 9.15
CA GLU A 26 17.77 1.50 8.81
C GLU A 26 17.82 0.70 7.52
N ALA A 27 16.85 -0.19 7.28
CA ALA A 27 16.73 -0.94 6.04
C ALA A 27 16.49 -0.02 4.83
N CYS A 28 15.54 0.92 4.94
CA CYS A 28 15.30 1.90 3.89
C CYS A 28 16.50 2.84 3.67
N GLU A 29 17.24 3.20 4.73
CA GLU A 29 18.45 4.00 4.62
C GLU A 29 19.55 3.23 3.87
N ARG A 30 19.79 1.96 4.19
CA ARG A 30 20.74 1.11 3.43
C ARG A 30 20.36 1.04 1.96
N LEU A 31 19.09 0.76 1.65
CA LEU A 31 18.59 0.73 0.28
C LEU A 31 18.82 2.07 -0.44
N ARG A 32 18.49 3.20 0.20
CA ARG A 32 18.66 4.54 -0.36
C ARG A 32 20.11 4.82 -0.78
N TRP A 33 21.08 4.27 -0.04
CA TRP A 33 22.50 4.44 -0.33
C TRP A 33 23.10 3.35 -1.23
N HIS A 34 22.27 2.44 -1.75
CA HIS A 34 22.70 1.40 -2.66
C HIS A 34 23.32 1.98 -3.95
N GLU A 35 24.43 1.40 -4.41
CA GLU A 35 25.27 2.01 -5.46
C GLU A 35 24.54 2.21 -6.80
N ALA A 36 23.63 1.30 -7.15
CA ALA A 36 22.80 1.40 -8.36
C ALA A 36 21.96 2.69 -8.40
N LEU A 37 21.49 3.16 -7.25
CA LEU A 37 20.59 4.33 -7.16
C LEU A 37 21.33 5.66 -7.37
N ARG A 38 22.66 5.67 -7.52
CA ARG A 38 23.38 6.89 -7.93
C ARG A 38 23.01 7.35 -9.34
N ARG A 39 22.60 6.43 -10.22
CA ARG A 39 22.34 6.71 -11.65
C ARG A 39 21.11 6.01 -12.21
N ARG A 40 20.57 5.00 -11.53
CA ARG A 40 19.53 4.10 -12.07
C ARG A 40 18.25 4.08 -11.23
N ILE A 41 17.92 5.19 -10.55
CA ILE A 41 16.68 5.30 -9.76
C ILE A 41 15.43 5.06 -10.63
N PRO A 42 15.28 5.67 -11.83
CA PRO A 42 14.09 5.44 -12.65
C PRO A 42 13.88 3.96 -12.99
N GLU A 43 14.94 3.24 -13.35
CA GLU A 43 14.88 1.82 -13.69
C GLU A 43 14.59 0.94 -12.47
N ALA A 44 15.25 1.22 -11.34
CA ALA A 44 15.00 0.49 -10.11
C ALA A 44 13.59 0.72 -9.58
N SER A 45 13.07 1.95 -9.65
CA SER A 45 11.70 2.26 -9.22
C SER A 45 10.64 1.69 -10.17
N ALA A 46 10.92 1.63 -11.48
CA ALA A 46 10.06 0.96 -12.45
C ALA A 46 9.97 -0.56 -12.18
N GLU A 47 11.10 -1.24 -12.01
CA GLU A 47 11.09 -2.67 -11.66
C GLU A 47 10.48 -2.93 -10.27
N SER A 48 10.71 -2.04 -9.30
CA SER A 48 10.07 -2.11 -7.99
C SER A 48 8.54 -2.14 -8.10
N ARG A 49 7.96 -1.33 -9.00
CA ARG A 49 6.52 -1.35 -9.28
C ARG A 49 6.06 -2.63 -9.98
N VAL A 50 6.86 -3.20 -10.88
CA VAL A 50 6.55 -4.50 -11.52
C VAL A 50 6.44 -5.60 -10.47
N ARG A 51 7.43 -5.71 -9.57
CA ARG A 51 7.42 -6.69 -8.48
C ARG A 51 6.31 -6.40 -7.46
N GLY A 52 6.09 -5.12 -7.14
CA GLY A 52 5.04 -4.69 -6.23
C GLY A 52 3.65 -5.04 -6.75
N ALA A 53 3.38 -4.81 -8.04
CA ALA A 53 2.13 -5.17 -8.68
C ALA A 53 1.91 -6.69 -8.68
N GLN A 54 2.94 -7.48 -8.99
CA GLN A 54 2.85 -8.93 -8.97
C GLN A 54 2.57 -9.48 -7.56
N ALA A 55 3.28 -8.98 -6.54
CA ALA A 55 3.04 -9.36 -5.15
C ALA A 55 1.65 -8.92 -4.65
N SER A 56 1.22 -7.71 -5.02
CA SER A 56 -0.11 -7.19 -4.70
C SER A 56 -1.21 -8.04 -5.35
N ALA A 57 -0.99 -8.53 -6.57
CA ALA A 57 -1.96 -9.37 -7.27
C ALA A 57 -2.06 -10.75 -6.61
N ALA A 58 -0.92 -11.32 -6.18
CA ALA A 58 -0.91 -12.56 -5.41
C ALA A 58 -1.67 -12.44 -4.07
N LEU A 59 -1.60 -11.28 -3.40
CA LEU A 59 -2.38 -11.01 -2.18
C LEU A 59 -3.90 -10.93 -2.44
N GLU A 60 -4.33 -10.64 -3.66
CA GLU A 60 -5.75 -10.69 -4.09
C GLU A 60 -6.14 -12.07 -4.66
N GLY A 61 -5.26 -13.08 -4.56
CA GLY A 61 -5.47 -14.40 -5.16
C GLY A 61 -5.33 -14.43 -6.69
N ALA A 62 -4.87 -13.34 -7.31
CA ALA A 62 -4.69 -13.19 -8.75
C ALA A 62 -3.21 -13.38 -9.15
N THR A 63 -2.72 -14.61 -9.04
CA THR A 63 -1.32 -14.92 -9.35
C THR A 63 -1.06 -14.91 -10.86
N VAL A 64 -0.19 -14.01 -11.30
CA VAL A 64 0.27 -13.91 -12.70
C VAL A 64 1.80 -13.98 -12.78
N PRO A 65 2.38 -14.43 -13.92
CA PRO A 65 3.83 -14.42 -14.11
C PRO A 65 4.41 -13.01 -14.04
N LEU A 66 5.59 -12.87 -13.40
CA LEU A 66 6.29 -11.58 -13.30
C LEU A 66 6.61 -10.97 -14.68
N GLU A 67 6.99 -11.80 -15.65
CA GLU A 67 7.27 -11.35 -17.02
C GLU A 67 6.06 -10.73 -17.70
N LEU A 68 4.85 -11.29 -17.49
CA LEU A 68 3.61 -10.72 -18.01
C LEU A 68 3.38 -9.31 -17.44
N VAL A 69 3.53 -9.15 -16.13
CA VAL A 69 3.40 -7.84 -15.46
C VAL A 69 4.43 -6.86 -16.02
N ARG A 70 5.68 -7.30 -16.18
CA ARG A 70 6.75 -6.48 -16.75
C ARG A 70 6.42 -6.04 -18.17
N ASP A 71 5.97 -6.96 -19.02
CA ASP A 71 5.64 -6.70 -20.42
C ASP A 71 4.46 -5.74 -20.57
N VAL A 72 3.42 -5.90 -19.76
CA VAL A 72 2.28 -4.98 -19.73
C VAL A 72 2.71 -3.59 -19.26
N MET A 73 3.48 -3.49 -18.17
CA MET A 73 3.88 -2.19 -17.61
C MET A 73 4.85 -1.42 -18.52
N ARG A 74 5.67 -2.12 -19.32
CA ARG A 74 6.53 -1.49 -20.34
C ARG A 74 5.84 -1.28 -21.70
N GLY A 75 4.58 -1.69 -21.83
CA GLY A 75 3.82 -1.59 -23.07
C GLY A 75 4.23 -2.57 -24.18
N ALA A 76 4.98 -3.62 -23.84
CA ALA A 76 5.36 -4.70 -24.76
C ALA A 76 4.25 -5.74 -24.93
N ALA A 77 3.29 -5.80 -24.00
CA ALA A 77 2.09 -6.61 -24.07
C ALA A 77 0.85 -5.79 -23.68
N ALA A 78 -0.32 -6.28 -24.09
CA ALA A 78 -1.61 -5.79 -23.65
C ALA A 78 -2.39 -6.92 -22.99
N TRP A 79 -3.26 -6.57 -22.04
CA TRP A 79 -4.26 -7.51 -21.54
C TRP A 79 -5.17 -7.98 -22.70
N PRO A 80 -5.69 -9.22 -22.66
CA PRO A 80 -6.70 -9.68 -23.59
C PRO A 80 -7.92 -8.74 -23.63
N LEU A 81 -8.64 -8.71 -24.75
CA LEU A 81 -9.90 -7.96 -24.86
C LEU A 81 -10.97 -8.52 -23.90
N GLU A 82 -10.97 -9.84 -23.72
CA GLU A 82 -11.83 -10.56 -22.79
C GLU A 82 -10.95 -11.28 -21.76
N PRO A 83 -10.45 -10.55 -20.74
CA PRO A 83 -9.62 -11.14 -19.71
C PRO A 83 -10.42 -12.07 -18.80
N ASP A 84 -9.81 -13.17 -18.38
CA ASP A 84 -10.39 -14.06 -17.38
C ASP A 84 -10.51 -13.37 -16.00
N PRO A 85 -11.21 -13.97 -15.00
CA PRO A 85 -11.37 -13.34 -13.69
C PRO A 85 -10.05 -12.99 -12.97
N VAL A 86 -8.99 -13.78 -13.13
CA VAL A 86 -7.67 -13.54 -12.54
C VAL A 86 -6.99 -12.37 -13.25
N GLU A 87 -7.02 -12.36 -14.58
CA GLU A 87 -6.45 -11.30 -15.41
C GLU A 87 -7.14 -9.96 -15.17
N ARG A 88 -8.46 -9.93 -14.94
CA ARG A 88 -9.18 -8.69 -14.59
C ARG A 88 -8.68 -8.08 -13.28
N VAL A 89 -8.49 -8.90 -12.26
CA VAL A 89 -7.96 -8.45 -10.95
C VAL A 89 -6.51 -7.99 -11.11
N ALA A 90 -5.67 -8.80 -11.78
CA ALA A 90 -4.28 -8.46 -12.02
C ALA A 90 -4.14 -7.15 -12.82
N ARG A 91 -4.99 -6.91 -13.82
CA ARG A 91 -5.05 -5.64 -14.57
C ARG A 91 -5.29 -4.44 -13.65
N GLY A 92 -6.33 -4.51 -12.81
CA GLY A 92 -6.63 -3.43 -11.86
C GLY A 92 -5.50 -3.19 -10.86
N VAL A 93 -4.89 -4.26 -10.35
CA VAL A 93 -3.72 -4.17 -9.45
C VAL A 93 -2.54 -3.48 -10.13
N VAL A 94 -2.18 -3.90 -11.35
CA VAL A 94 -1.09 -3.29 -12.13
C VAL A 94 -1.35 -1.80 -12.37
N GLN A 95 -2.59 -1.45 -12.73
CA GLN A 95 -2.98 -0.05 -12.92
C GLN A 95 -2.90 0.76 -11.62
N ALA A 96 -3.36 0.22 -10.49
CA ALA A 96 -3.29 0.89 -9.19
C ALA A 96 -1.85 1.08 -8.69
N THR A 97 -0.99 0.07 -8.85
CA THR A 97 0.44 0.17 -8.50
C THR A 97 1.18 1.16 -9.43
N ALA A 98 0.82 1.25 -10.71
CA ALA A 98 1.34 2.30 -11.57
C ALA A 98 0.86 3.70 -11.11
N GLU A 99 -0.41 3.81 -10.75
CA GLU A 99 -1.04 5.07 -10.33
C GLU A 99 -0.53 5.59 -8.99
N SER A 100 0.05 4.74 -8.13
CA SER A 100 0.67 5.16 -6.87
C SER A 100 1.74 6.25 -7.05
N GLU A 101 2.47 6.20 -8.17
CA GLU A 101 3.49 7.22 -8.52
C GLU A 101 2.85 8.60 -8.72
N HIS A 102 1.71 8.67 -9.41
CA HIS A 102 1.03 9.92 -9.70
C HIS A 102 0.33 10.50 -8.47
N VAL A 103 -0.27 9.66 -7.63
CA VAL A 103 -1.00 10.15 -6.44
C VAL A 103 -0.08 10.53 -5.28
N ARG A 104 1.22 10.24 -5.36
CA ARG A 104 2.22 10.67 -4.36
C ARG A 104 2.12 12.17 -4.04
N SER A 105 1.95 13.04 -5.03
CA SER A 105 1.84 14.48 -4.80
C SER A 105 0.51 14.90 -4.16
N LEU A 106 -0.48 14.00 -4.16
CA LEU A 106 -1.83 14.24 -3.65
C LEU A 106 -2.03 13.73 -2.22
N VAL A 107 -1.23 12.78 -1.73
CA VAL A 107 -1.49 12.14 -0.43
C VAL A 107 -1.53 13.11 0.74
N ALA A 108 -0.83 14.25 0.68
CA ALA A 108 -0.85 15.28 1.72
C ALA A 108 -1.86 16.41 1.46
N THR A 109 -2.19 16.68 0.20
CA THR A 109 -2.94 17.88 -0.21
C THR A 109 -4.38 17.58 -0.62
N ALA A 110 -4.60 16.42 -1.26
CA ALA A 110 -5.90 15.94 -1.69
C ALA A 110 -6.05 14.42 -1.45
N PRO A 111 -6.00 13.94 -0.19
CA PRO A 111 -6.04 12.50 0.10
C PRO A 111 -7.26 11.76 -0.47
N LEU A 112 -8.44 12.39 -0.44
CA LEU A 112 -9.66 11.79 -0.97
C LEU A 112 -9.61 11.65 -2.49
N GLN A 113 -8.95 12.58 -3.18
CA GLN A 113 -8.71 12.48 -4.62
C GLN A 113 -7.69 11.37 -4.94
N ALA A 114 -6.65 11.21 -4.12
CA ALA A 114 -5.71 10.11 -4.24
C ALA A 114 -6.42 8.75 -4.13
N LEU A 115 -7.26 8.57 -3.10
CA LEU A 115 -8.08 7.37 -2.91
C LEU A 115 -9.03 7.12 -4.09
N ALA A 116 -9.72 8.16 -4.58
CA ALA A 116 -10.61 8.04 -5.72
C ALA A 116 -9.88 7.58 -6.99
N ARG A 117 -8.73 8.17 -7.31
CA ARG A 117 -7.91 7.80 -8.48
C ARG A 117 -7.39 6.37 -8.38
N LEU A 118 -6.88 5.99 -7.22
CA LEU A 118 -6.44 4.61 -6.97
C LEU A 118 -7.59 3.62 -7.11
N HIS A 119 -8.79 3.94 -6.62
CA HIS A 119 -9.95 3.06 -6.77
C HIS A 119 -10.40 2.93 -8.23
N VAL A 120 -10.43 4.04 -8.99
CA VAL A 120 -10.71 3.97 -10.44
C VAL A 120 -9.72 3.04 -11.13
N ALA A 121 -8.42 3.16 -10.84
CA ALA A 121 -7.39 2.30 -11.41
C ALA A 121 -7.54 0.83 -10.96
N ALA A 122 -7.86 0.58 -9.68
CA ALA A 122 -7.95 -0.76 -9.11
C ALA A 122 -9.21 -1.52 -9.56
N ALA A 123 -10.34 -0.83 -9.77
CA ALA A 123 -11.65 -1.45 -9.89
C ALA A 123 -12.32 -1.28 -11.27
N SER A 124 -11.71 -0.55 -12.21
CA SER A 124 -12.26 -0.42 -13.57
C SER A 124 -12.45 -1.80 -14.23
N GLY A 125 -13.68 -2.10 -14.66
CA GLY A 125 -14.04 -3.42 -15.21
C GLY A 125 -14.29 -4.52 -14.17
N LEU A 126 -14.23 -4.20 -12.87
CA LEU A 126 -14.57 -5.11 -11.76
C LEU A 126 -15.85 -4.72 -11.00
N VAL A 127 -16.32 -3.50 -11.18
CA VAL A 127 -17.51 -2.90 -10.56
C VAL A 127 -18.26 -2.06 -11.58
N GLU A 128 -19.50 -1.66 -11.27
CA GLU A 128 -20.27 -0.74 -12.13
C GLU A 128 -19.60 0.64 -12.19
N ASP A 129 -19.63 1.29 -13.35
CA ASP A 129 -18.98 2.61 -13.56
C ASP A 129 -19.46 3.67 -12.54
N ALA A 130 -20.73 3.61 -12.16
CA ALA A 130 -21.33 4.51 -11.17
C ALA A 130 -20.77 4.32 -9.73
N GLN A 131 -20.00 3.25 -9.48
CA GLN A 131 -19.37 2.95 -8.19
C GLN A 131 -17.89 3.37 -8.14
N LEU A 132 -17.28 3.66 -9.29
CA LEU A 132 -15.87 4.01 -9.37
C LEU A 132 -15.54 5.34 -8.68
N GLY A 133 -14.38 5.38 -8.03
CA GLY A 133 -13.83 6.59 -7.40
C GLY A 133 -14.63 7.22 -6.26
N ARG A 134 -15.68 6.57 -5.74
CA ARG A 134 -16.49 7.12 -4.63
C ARG A 134 -16.69 6.11 -3.49
N PRO A 135 -16.88 6.58 -2.25
CA PRO A 135 -17.26 5.68 -1.16
C PRO A 135 -18.60 4.96 -1.42
N ARG A 136 -18.77 3.80 -0.79
CA ARG A 136 -20.02 3.03 -0.78
C ARG A 136 -21.19 3.85 -0.22
N LEU A 137 -22.35 3.70 -0.83
CA LEU A 137 -23.62 4.28 -0.41
C LEU A 137 -24.39 3.32 0.50
N HIS A 138 -25.47 3.81 1.10
CA HIS A 138 -26.38 2.97 1.85
C HIS A 138 -26.95 1.86 0.96
N GLY A 139 -26.92 0.61 1.44
CA GLY A 139 -27.33 -0.57 0.68
C GLY A 139 -26.22 -1.21 -0.16
N GLU A 140 -25.06 -0.54 -0.32
CA GLU A 140 -23.88 -1.14 -0.93
C GLU A 140 -22.97 -1.78 0.14
N ASP A 141 -22.63 -3.04 -0.04
CA ASP A 141 -21.70 -3.78 0.82
C ASP A 141 -20.37 -4.04 0.09
N CYS A 142 -19.42 -4.64 0.80
CA CYS A 142 -18.13 -5.07 0.28
C CYS A 142 -17.89 -6.54 0.64
N GLU A 143 -17.74 -7.39 -0.37
CA GLU A 143 -17.49 -8.84 -0.20
C GLU A 143 -16.00 -9.19 -0.07
N GLU A 144 -15.11 -8.20 -0.04
CA GLU A 144 -13.68 -8.40 0.15
C GLU A 144 -13.27 -8.40 1.62
N LEU A 145 -12.13 -9.04 1.92
CA LEU A 145 -11.51 -9.06 3.24
C LEU A 145 -12.48 -9.55 4.34
N VAL A 146 -13.26 -10.57 4.02
CA VAL A 146 -14.30 -11.15 4.90
C VAL A 146 -13.76 -11.61 6.25
N ASP A 147 -12.48 -12.00 6.31
CA ASP A 147 -11.78 -12.39 7.55
C ASP A 147 -11.67 -11.24 8.56
N LEU A 148 -11.85 -9.99 8.11
CA LEU A 148 -11.89 -8.79 8.97
C LEU A 148 -13.28 -8.52 9.57
N GLY A 149 -14.26 -9.39 9.31
CA GLY A 149 -15.65 -9.21 9.71
C GLY A 149 -16.44 -8.26 8.80
N PRO A 150 -17.68 -7.90 9.16
CA PRO A 150 -18.55 -7.07 8.33
C PRO A 150 -17.93 -5.69 8.10
N ALA A 151 -18.06 -5.16 6.88
CA ALA A 151 -17.62 -3.81 6.58
C ALA A 151 -18.44 -2.78 7.40
N PRO A 152 -17.82 -1.68 7.88
CA PRO A 152 -18.57 -0.60 8.48
C PRO A 152 -19.64 -0.05 7.52
N SER A 153 -20.73 0.43 8.11
CA SER A 153 -21.85 1.01 7.37
C SER A 153 -21.42 2.29 6.62
N ALA A 154 -22.11 2.58 5.52
CA ALA A 154 -21.88 3.79 4.73
C ALA A 154 -21.96 5.08 5.57
N ALA A 155 -22.81 5.11 6.61
CA ALA A 155 -22.94 6.25 7.52
C ALA A 155 -21.66 6.52 8.33
N ALA A 156 -20.87 5.48 8.64
CA ALA A 156 -19.61 5.62 9.37
C ALA A 156 -18.43 6.04 8.48
N LEU A 157 -18.53 5.85 7.16
CA LEU A 157 -17.41 6.07 6.23
C LEU A 157 -16.93 7.52 6.22
N ARG A 158 -17.84 8.49 6.30
CA ARG A 158 -17.45 9.90 6.22
C ARG A 158 -16.50 10.29 7.35
N ALA A 159 -16.85 9.95 8.58
CA ALA A 159 -16.03 10.26 9.76
C ALA A 159 -14.68 9.53 9.71
N ARG A 160 -14.64 8.28 9.24
CA ARG A 160 -13.38 7.53 9.10
C ARG A 160 -12.47 8.10 8.02
N LEU A 161 -13.04 8.50 6.87
CA LEU A 161 -12.30 9.18 5.80
C LEU A 161 -11.74 10.52 6.25
N ASP A 162 -12.52 11.32 6.98
CA ASP A 162 -12.03 12.56 7.59
C ASP A 162 -10.88 12.29 8.59
N GLY A 163 -10.94 11.16 9.31
CA GLY A 163 -9.84 10.64 10.14
C GLY A 163 -8.57 10.35 9.33
N VAL A 164 -8.67 9.61 8.22
CA VAL A 164 -7.54 9.34 7.31
C VAL A 164 -6.91 10.62 6.76
N VAL A 165 -7.73 11.61 6.39
CA VAL A 165 -7.23 12.94 5.98
C VAL A 165 -6.44 13.58 7.12
N GLY A 166 -6.95 13.51 8.36
CA GLY A 166 -6.26 14.01 9.55
C GLY A 166 -4.91 13.33 9.81
N LEU A 167 -4.83 12.02 9.64
CA LEU A 167 -3.59 11.23 9.79
C LEU A 167 -2.53 11.64 8.76
N LEU A 168 -2.92 11.78 7.49
CA LEU A 168 -2.01 12.19 6.42
C LEU A 168 -1.53 13.63 6.60
N ALA A 169 -2.42 14.53 7.01
CA ALA A 169 -2.06 15.90 7.36
C ALA A 169 -1.12 15.96 8.58
N ALA A 170 -1.28 15.06 9.56
CA ALA A 170 -0.37 14.95 10.70
C ALA A 170 1.02 14.47 10.27
N GLY A 171 1.10 13.45 9.40
CA GLY A 171 2.37 12.97 8.85
C GLY A 171 3.10 14.01 8.01
N ALA A 172 2.36 14.82 7.24
CA ALA A 172 2.94 15.89 6.42
C ALA A 172 3.58 17.04 7.24
N LYS A 173 3.26 17.17 8.53
CA LYS A 173 3.78 18.25 9.41
C LYS A 173 5.21 18.00 9.95
N GLY A 174 5.98 17.11 9.33
CA GLY A 174 7.41 16.90 9.59
C GLY A 174 7.71 15.78 10.59
N ALA A 175 8.93 15.78 11.16
CA ALA A 175 9.52 14.70 11.98
C ALA A 175 8.84 14.43 13.35
N GLN A 176 7.60 14.87 13.52
CA GLN A 176 6.84 14.74 14.76
C GLN A 176 6.29 13.33 14.99
N VAL A 177 6.13 12.55 13.92
CA VAL A 177 5.62 11.18 13.93
C VAL A 177 6.47 10.34 12.96
N PRO A 178 6.85 9.10 13.30
CA PRO A 178 7.52 8.22 12.36
C PRO A 178 6.64 7.93 11.14
N ALA A 179 7.18 8.11 9.93
CA ALA A 179 6.48 7.90 8.66
C ALA A 179 5.87 6.50 8.54
N LEU A 180 6.55 5.47 9.08
CA LEU A 180 6.06 4.10 9.15
C LEU A 180 4.72 3.99 9.88
N VAL A 181 4.58 4.66 11.03
CA VAL A 181 3.35 4.60 11.83
C VAL A 181 2.20 5.24 11.06
N VAL A 182 2.44 6.38 10.39
CA VAL A 182 1.43 7.03 9.54
C VAL A 182 1.01 6.11 8.39
N ALA A 183 1.96 5.55 7.65
CA ALA A 183 1.70 4.65 6.53
C ALA A 183 0.91 3.41 6.96
N ALA A 184 1.34 2.77 8.06
CA ALA A 184 0.68 1.58 8.62
C ALA A 184 -0.76 1.88 9.05
N VAL A 185 -0.99 2.94 9.83
CA VAL A 185 -2.35 3.27 10.31
C VAL A 185 -3.25 3.66 9.13
N VAL A 186 -2.77 4.46 8.17
CA VAL A 186 -3.55 4.82 6.98
C VAL A 186 -3.91 3.58 6.16
N HIS A 187 -2.96 2.67 5.94
CA HIS A 187 -3.22 1.40 5.26
C HIS A 187 -4.34 0.64 5.96
N ALA A 188 -4.21 0.38 7.26
CA ALA A 188 -5.19 -0.39 8.00
C ALA A 188 -6.55 0.29 8.08
N GLU A 189 -6.62 1.62 8.22
CA GLU A 189 -7.88 2.36 8.17
C GLU A 189 -8.58 2.14 6.83
N VAL A 190 -7.87 2.21 5.70
CA VAL A 190 -8.44 1.95 4.36
C VAL A 190 -8.91 0.50 4.23
N ALA A 191 -8.08 -0.47 4.59
CA ALA A 191 -8.40 -1.90 4.47
C ALA A 191 -9.55 -2.33 5.39
N THR A 192 -9.64 -1.78 6.60
CA THR A 192 -10.70 -2.13 7.56
C THR A 192 -11.99 -1.32 7.37
N MET A 193 -11.92 -0.07 6.90
CA MET A 193 -13.13 0.68 6.59
C MET A 193 -13.79 0.24 5.29
N ARG A 194 -13.00 -0.34 4.37
CA ARG A 194 -13.43 -0.80 3.05
C ARG A 194 -14.28 0.27 2.37
N PRO A 195 -13.74 1.47 2.07
CA PRO A 195 -14.58 2.58 1.63
C PRO A 195 -15.26 2.30 0.28
N PHE A 196 -14.77 1.34 -0.51
CA PHE A 196 -15.30 0.98 -1.83
C PHE A 196 -15.98 -0.38 -1.81
N VAL A 197 -16.84 -0.67 -2.82
CA VAL A 197 -17.49 -2.00 -2.97
C VAL A 197 -16.49 -3.10 -3.29
N ARG A 198 -15.33 -2.73 -3.86
CA ARG A 198 -14.26 -3.64 -4.28
C ARG A 198 -12.92 -2.88 -4.39
N GLY A 199 -11.80 -3.58 -4.43
CA GLY A 199 -10.45 -3.05 -4.63
C GLY A 199 -9.80 -2.48 -3.36
N ASN A 200 -10.34 -2.72 -2.17
CA ASN A 200 -9.91 -2.00 -0.96
C ASN A 200 -8.49 -2.37 -0.50
N GLY A 201 -8.13 -3.66 -0.56
CA GLY A 201 -6.77 -4.13 -0.25
C GLY A 201 -5.73 -3.55 -1.21
N VAL A 202 -6.05 -3.55 -2.50
CA VAL A 202 -5.23 -2.96 -3.57
C VAL A 202 -5.01 -1.46 -3.35
N VAL A 203 -6.09 -0.72 -3.07
CA VAL A 203 -6.02 0.72 -2.81
C VAL A 203 -5.20 1.01 -1.55
N ALA A 204 -5.34 0.22 -0.48
CA ALA A 204 -4.57 0.38 0.74
C ALA A 204 -3.06 0.23 0.49
N ARG A 205 -2.65 -0.84 -0.23
CA ARG A 205 -1.24 -1.09 -0.58
C ARG A 205 -0.66 -0.02 -1.52
N ALA A 206 -1.41 0.37 -2.55
CA ALA A 206 -0.98 1.42 -3.47
C ALA A 206 -0.87 2.80 -2.79
N LEU A 207 -1.80 3.11 -1.87
CA LEU A 207 -1.73 4.33 -1.06
C LEU A 207 -0.53 4.30 -0.12
N GLU A 208 -0.28 3.18 0.56
CA GLU A 208 0.88 3.02 1.44
C GLU A 208 2.18 3.29 0.68
N ARG A 209 2.36 2.71 -0.52
CA ARG A 209 3.52 2.97 -1.37
C ARG A 209 3.71 4.47 -1.62
N ALA A 210 2.63 5.18 -1.96
CA ALA A 210 2.67 6.62 -2.17
C ALA A 210 3.01 7.39 -0.88
N VAL A 211 2.48 6.97 0.27
CA VAL A 211 2.71 7.60 1.59
C VAL A 211 4.15 7.38 2.07
N VAL A 212 4.67 6.15 1.99
CA VAL A 212 6.06 5.81 2.35
C VAL A 212 7.05 6.69 1.57
N GLN A 213 6.79 6.90 0.28
CA GLN A 213 7.62 7.77 -0.56
C GLN A 213 7.41 9.26 -0.27
N ALA A 214 6.16 9.72 -0.10
CA ALA A 214 5.85 11.12 0.17
C ALA A 214 6.39 11.60 1.52
N LEU A 215 6.37 10.74 2.54
CA LEU A 215 6.88 11.05 3.88
C LEU A 215 8.40 10.83 4.02
N GLY A 216 9.08 10.43 2.93
CA GLY A 216 10.54 10.37 2.87
C GLY A 216 11.17 9.15 3.55
N LEU A 217 10.38 8.11 3.84
CA LEU A 217 10.90 6.86 4.41
C LEU A 217 11.66 6.05 3.36
N ASP A 218 11.12 5.95 2.14
CA ASP A 218 11.87 5.58 0.94
C ASP A 218 11.63 6.63 -0.16
N PRO A 219 12.45 7.69 -0.22
CA PRO A 219 12.25 8.75 -1.22
C PRO A 219 12.54 8.27 -2.66
N THR A 220 13.23 7.15 -2.83
CA THR A 220 13.57 6.60 -4.16
C THR A 220 12.45 5.78 -4.76
N GLY A 221 11.50 5.30 -3.94
CA GLY A 221 10.37 4.48 -4.39
C GLY A 221 10.83 3.12 -4.95
N VAL A 222 11.85 2.54 -4.35
CA VAL A 222 12.49 1.27 -4.77
C VAL A 222 12.14 0.13 -3.82
N ALA A 223 11.83 0.42 -2.55
CA ALA A 223 11.28 -0.57 -1.63
C ALA A 223 10.00 -1.18 -2.22
N VAL A 224 9.90 -2.50 -2.17
CA VAL A 224 8.76 -3.26 -2.71
C VAL A 224 7.83 -3.61 -1.54
N THR A 225 7.08 -2.62 -1.04
CA THR A 225 6.22 -2.75 0.15
C THR A 225 5.23 -3.90 0.05
N GLU A 226 4.66 -4.12 -1.14
CA GLU A 226 3.70 -5.19 -1.39
C GLU A 226 4.33 -6.59 -1.28
N ALA A 227 5.55 -6.76 -1.80
CA ALA A 227 6.32 -7.99 -1.62
C ALA A 227 6.71 -8.20 -0.16
N GLY A 228 6.99 -7.11 0.56
CA GLY A 228 7.19 -7.10 2.00
C GLY A 228 6.00 -7.67 2.78
N HIS A 229 4.79 -7.21 2.47
CA HIS A 229 3.57 -7.76 3.08
C HIS A 229 3.31 -9.22 2.71
N ALA A 230 3.70 -9.63 1.51
CA ALA A 230 3.58 -11.02 1.06
C ALA A 230 4.68 -11.95 1.61
N ALA A 231 5.75 -11.43 2.21
CA ALA A 231 6.96 -12.19 2.57
C ALA A 231 6.69 -13.33 3.56
N GLN A 232 5.73 -13.16 4.46
CA GLN A 232 5.30 -14.18 5.44
C GLN A 232 4.02 -14.92 5.00
N GLY A 233 3.59 -14.72 3.74
CA GLY A 233 2.35 -15.24 3.18
C GLY A 233 1.12 -14.37 3.47
N GLY A 234 0.09 -14.52 2.63
CA GLY A 234 -1.18 -13.80 2.75
C GLY A 234 -1.86 -13.90 4.13
N PRO A 235 -1.89 -15.08 4.79
CA PRO A 235 -2.49 -15.21 6.13
C PRO A 235 -1.83 -14.34 7.20
N ALA A 236 -0.52 -14.08 7.13
CA ALA A 236 0.16 -13.21 8.09
C ALA A 236 -0.33 -11.75 7.95
N TYR A 237 -0.43 -11.27 6.70
CA TYR A 237 -0.99 -9.93 6.40
C TYR A 237 -2.46 -9.80 6.83
N LEU A 238 -3.30 -10.76 6.48
CA LEU A 238 -4.73 -10.74 6.84
C LEU A 238 -4.93 -10.87 8.36
N GLY A 239 -4.16 -11.74 9.03
CA GLY A 239 -4.20 -11.91 10.48
C GLY A 239 -3.79 -10.63 11.23
N ALA A 240 -2.77 -9.92 10.75
CA ALA A 240 -2.36 -8.66 11.33
C ALA A 240 -3.41 -7.54 11.12
N LEU A 241 -4.06 -7.48 9.96
CA LEU A 241 -5.19 -6.57 9.72
C LEU A 241 -6.41 -6.92 10.59
N ALA A 242 -6.69 -8.22 10.78
CA ALA A 242 -7.78 -8.67 11.64
C ALA A 242 -7.53 -8.25 13.09
N ALA A 243 -6.29 -8.40 13.57
CA ALA A 243 -5.87 -7.94 14.88
C ALA A 243 -6.04 -6.42 15.03
N TYR A 244 -5.61 -5.62 14.04
CA TYR A 244 -5.85 -4.17 14.01
C TYR A 244 -7.35 -3.85 14.12
N GLY A 245 -8.19 -4.57 13.36
CA GLY A 245 -9.65 -4.39 13.33
C GLY A 245 -10.34 -4.57 14.68
N THR A 246 -9.71 -5.24 15.65
CA THR A 246 -10.23 -5.35 17.03
C THR A 246 -10.20 -4.02 17.79
N GLY A 247 -9.38 -3.05 17.36
CA GLY A 247 -9.20 -1.76 18.03
C GLY A 247 -8.46 -1.84 19.36
N THR A 248 -7.92 -3.00 19.73
CA THR A 248 -7.15 -3.18 20.97
C THR A 248 -5.73 -2.67 20.81
N ARG A 249 -5.07 -2.32 21.93
CA ARG A 249 -3.68 -1.85 21.92
C ARG A 249 -2.74 -2.92 21.35
N GLU A 250 -2.97 -4.17 21.75
CA GLU A 250 -2.22 -5.34 21.32
C GLU A 250 -2.40 -5.57 19.81
N GLY A 251 -3.64 -5.47 19.31
CA GLY A 251 -3.95 -5.62 17.89
C GLY A 251 -3.28 -4.55 17.01
N VAL A 252 -3.28 -3.29 17.47
CA VAL A 252 -2.57 -2.21 16.78
C VAL A 252 -1.05 -2.42 16.82
N GLY A 253 -0.51 -2.86 17.96
CA GLY A 253 0.92 -3.21 18.08
C GLY A 253 1.33 -4.29 17.08
N LEU A 254 0.58 -5.40 17.00
CA LEU A 254 0.83 -6.50 16.05
C LEU A 254 0.84 -6.02 14.59
N TRP A 255 -0.07 -5.12 14.23
CA TRP A 255 -0.09 -4.54 12.88
C TRP A 255 1.12 -3.65 12.60
N LEU A 256 1.56 -2.83 13.56
CA LEU A 256 2.75 -2.00 13.41
C LEU A 256 4.02 -2.85 13.29
N GLU A 257 4.12 -3.93 14.06
CA GLU A 257 5.20 -4.91 13.94
C GLU A 257 5.22 -5.59 12.57
N HIS A 258 4.05 -6.00 12.06
CA HIS A 258 3.91 -6.56 10.71
C HIS A 258 4.36 -5.57 9.63
N CYS A 259 3.90 -4.31 9.70
CA CYS A 259 4.28 -3.28 8.73
C CYS A 259 5.78 -2.98 8.75
N ALA A 260 6.40 -2.96 9.93
CA ALA A 260 7.83 -2.77 10.05
C ALA A 260 8.62 -3.95 9.45
N ALA A 261 8.22 -5.19 9.75
CA ALA A 261 8.83 -6.37 9.15
C ALA A 261 8.63 -6.40 7.63
N ALA A 262 7.44 -6.04 7.15
CA ALA A 262 7.14 -5.91 5.73
C ALA A 262 8.02 -4.86 5.06
N LEU A 263 8.25 -3.70 5.69
CA LEU A 263 9.11 -2.67 5.11
C LEU A 263 10.59 -3.10 5.06
N VAL A 264 11.07 -3.80 6.08
CA VAL A 264 12.43 -4.41 6.05
C VAL A 264 12.55 -5.38 4.87
N ALA A 265 11.63 -6.33 4.75
CA ALA A 265 11.62 -7.29 3.64
C ALA A 265 11.44 -6.61 2.27
N GLY A 266 10.62 -5.56 2.20
CA GLY A 266 10.42 -4.75 1.00
C GLY A 266 11.69 -3.98 0.60
N ALA A 267 12.46 -3.50 1.56
CA ALA A 267 13.76 -2.87 1.31
C ALA A 267 14.79 -3.88 0.78
N GLU A 268 14.85 -5.08 1.36
CA GLU A 268 15.69 -6.19 0.88
C GLU A 268 15.33 -6.60 -0.56
N GLN A 269 14.03 -6.66 -0.89
CA GLN A 269 13.58 -6.84 -2.27
C GLN A 269 14.03 -5.69 -3.19
N GLY A 270 14.03 -4.45 -2.68
CA GLY A 270 14.56 -3.29 -3.38
C GLY A 270 16.08 -3.40 -3.66
N GLU A 271 16.86 -3.97 -2.74
CA GLU A 271 18.28 -4.23 -2.95
C GLU A 271 18.49 -5.25 -4.08
N GLN A 272 17.68 -6.32 -4.12
CA GLN A 272 17.71 -7.30 -5.21
C GLN A 272 17.34 -6.68 -6.57
N VAL A 273 16.38 -5.75 -6.60
CA VAL A 273 16.08 -4.95 -7.80
C VAL A 273 17.29 -4.14 -8.22
N CYS A 274 17.93 -3.44 -7.28
CA CYS A 274 19.12 -2.64 -7.57
C CYS A 274 20.27 -3.47 -8.15
N ASP A 275 20.50 -4.66 -7.60
CA ASP A 275 21.51 -5.60 -8.10
C ASP A 275 21.21 -6.10 -9.51
N ALA A 276 19.93 -6.40 -9.80
CA ALA A 276 19.50 -6.81 -11.12
C ALA A 276 19.66 -5.69 -12.16
N VAL A 277 19.30 -4.45 -11.81
CA VAL A 277 19.49 -3.27 -12.68
C VAL A 277 20.97 -3.02 -12.97
N ARG A 278 21.82 -3.10 -11.94
CA ARG A 278 23.26 -2.89 -12.08
C ARG A 278 23.91 -3.94 -12.96
N ALA A 279 23.46 -5.19 -12.86
CA ALA A 279 23.95 -6.28 -13.68
C ALA A 279 23.39 -6.28 -15.13
N GLY A 280 22.51 -5.33 -15.47
CA GLY A 280 21.89 -5.27 -16.80
C GLY A 280 20.92 -6.41 -17.09
N ARG A 281 20.38 -7.07 -16.05
CA ARG A 281 19.45 -8.20 -16.19
C ARG A 281 17.99 -7.78 -16.42
N LEU A 282 17.73 -6.48 -16.38
CA LEU A 282 16.42 -5.88 -16.57
C LEU A 282 16.53 -4.96 -17.79
N SER A 283 16.26 -5.54 -18.97
CA SER A 283 16.28 -4.87 -20.28
C SER A 283 14.97 -5.11 -21.02
#